data_AF-A0A318E563-F1
#
_entry.id   AF-A0A318E563-F1
#
_cell.length_a   1.000
_cell.length_b   1.000
_cell.length_c   1.000
_cell.angle_alpha   90.00
_cell.angle_beta   90.00
_cell.angle_gamma   90.00
#
_symmetry.space_group_name_H-M   'P 1'
#
loop_
_entity.id
_entity.type
_entity.pdbx_description
1 polymer ?
#
loop_
_entity_poly.entity_id
_entity_poly.type
_entity_poly.pdbx_seq_one_letter_code
_entity_poly.pdbx_strand_id
1 'polypeptide(L)'
;MSIRVIRKNLPGALLGLCAASAFGFAAPALAQDPGTGLPPVPQQAVDVSDQQIETFAKAQERVVEIGQKWNQQVQEQGEPSPEDIRKARESAHQEMVIAVEAVGMSVEDYNRIAMAVQGDPDLQKRVQSAR
;
A
#
# COMPACT_ATOMS: atom_id res chain seq x y z
N MET A 1 -36.17 -28.59 27.36
CA MET A 1 -37.39 -27.90 26.91
C MET A 1 -36.97 -26.92 25.82
N SER A 2 -37.34 -27.23 24.60
CA SER A 2 -36.84 -26.65 23.35
C SER A 2 -37.67 -25.44 22.94
N ILE A 3 -37.06 -24.36 22.48
CA ILE A 3 -37.71 -23.41 21.56
C ILE A 3 -36.70 -23.02 20.46
N ARG A 4 -36.93 -23.58 19.26
CA ARG A 4 -36.41 -23.16 17.96
C ARG A 4 -37.46 -22.25 17.32
N VAL A 5 -37.11 -21.06 16.82
CA VAL A 5 -37.92 -20.24 15.88
C VAL A 5 -36.96 -19.23 15.21
N ILE A 6 -36.91 -18.89 13.92
CA ILE A 6 -37.33 -19.41 12.61
C ILE A 6 -36.55 -18.54 11.59
N ARG A 7 -36.05 -19.13 10.50
CA ARG A 7 -35.42 -18.40 9.38
C ARG A 7 -36.46 -17.55 8.65
N LYS A 8 -36.08 -16.35 8.20
CA LYS A 8 -36.80 -15.67 7.12
C LYS A 8 -35.86 -15.51 5.92
N ASN A 9 -36.02 -16.42 4.98
CA ASN A 9 -35.57 -16.26 3.60
C ASN A 9 -36.70 -15.57 2.83
N LEU A 10 -36.38 -14.59 1.98
CA LEU A 10 -37.28 -14.11 0.94
C LEU A 10 -36.52 -14.02 -0.40
N PRO A 11 -36.98 -14.72 -1.45
CA PRO A 11 -36.39 -14.71 -2.77
C PRO A 11 -36.93 -13.55 -3.61
N GLY A 12 -36.04 -12.79 -4.24
CA GLY A 12 -36.37 -11.85 -5.31
C GLY A 12 -35.76 -12.33 -6.61
N ALA A 13 -36.52 -13.10 -7.37
CA ALA A 13 -36.22 -13.48 -8.75
C ALA A 13 -37.05 -12.61 -9.70
N LEU A 14 -36.43 -12.09 -10.77
CA LEU A 14 -37.04 -11.67 -12.05
C LEU A 14 -35.86 -11.39 -13.02
N LEU A 15 -35.42 -12.37 -13.82
CA LEU A 15 -35.82 -12.62 -15.21
C LEU A 15 -35.51 -11.47 -16.19
N GLY A 16 -34.42 -11.63 -16.96
CA GLY A 16 -34.12 -10.89 -18.18
C GLY A 16 -33.26 -11.77 -19.09
N LEU A 17 -33.90 -12.33 -20.13
CA LEU A 17 -33.45 -13.36 -21.06
C LEU A 17 -32.71 -12.75 -22.29
N CYS A 18 -31.94 -13.61 -22.98
CA CYS A 18 -31.33 -13.48 -24.33
C CYS A 18 -29.90 -12.89 -24.34
N ALA A 19 -28.89 -13.44 -25.04
CA ALA A 19 -28.85 -14.49 -26.05
C ALA A 19 -27.45 -15.14 -26.08
N ALA A 20 -27.42 -16.38 -26.57
CA ALA A 20 -26.26 -17.23 -26.74
C ALA A 20 -25.16 -16.61 -27.63
N SER A 21 -23.91 -16.88 -27.29
CA SER A 21 -22.81 -17.04 -28.26
C SER A 21 -21.76 -17.96 -27.65
N ALA A 22 -21.70 -19.17 -28.19
CA ALA A 22 -20.73 -20.18 -27.87
C ALA A 22 -19.32 -19.72 -28.27
N PHE A 23 -18.38 -19.77 -27.34
CA PHE A 23 -16.97 -19.97 -27.66
C PHE A 23 -16.44 -21.09 -26.77
N GLY A 24 -16.19 -22.23 -27.40
CA GLY A 24 -15.49 -23.34 -26.78
C GLY A 24 -14.00 -23.01 -26.69
N PHE A 25 -13.44 -23.09 -25.50
CA PHE A 25 -12.04 -23.43 -25.27
C PHE A 25 -12.00 -24.43 -24.12
N ALA A 26 -11.58 -25.65 -24.43
CA ALA A 26 -11.29 -26.69 -23.44
C ALA A 26 -9.82 -26.54 -23.00
N ALA A 27 -9.60 -26.12 -21.75
CA ALA A 27 -8.38 -26.30 -20.97
C ALA A 27 -8.79 -26.37 -19.47
N PRO A 28 -8.11 -27.15 -18.62
CA PRO A 28 -8.70 -27.67 -17.39
C PRO A 28 -8.95 -26.58 -16.33
N ALA A 29 -10.07 -26.77 -15.65
CA ALA A 29 -10.65 -25.96 -14.59
C ALA A 29 -9.66 -25.50 -13.50
N LEU A 30 -9.45 -24.18 -13.43
CA LEU A 30 -9.40 -23.47 -12.16
C LEU A 30 -10.78 -22.84 -11.98
N ALA A 31 -11.52 -23.28 -10.97
CA ALA A 31 -12.77 -22.66 -10.57
C ALA A 31 -12.47 -21.24 -10.08
N GLN A 32 -12.64 -20.25 -10.94
CA GLN A 32 -12.57 -18.83 -10.60
C GLN A 32 -14.00 -18.28 -10.59
N ASP A 33 -14.45 -17.97 -9.37
CA ASP A 33 -15.61 -17.14 -9.08
C ASP A 33 -15.48 -15.80 -9.84
N PRO A 34 -16.47 -15.39 -10.65
CA PRO A 34 -16.42 -14.13 -11.37
C PRO A 34 -16.82 -12.99 -10.43
N GLY A 35 -15.91 -12.61 -9.53
CA GLY A 35 -16.16 -11.53 -8.58
C GLY A 35 -14.87 -10.95 -8.04
N THR A 36 -14.52 -9.73 -8.47
CA THR A 36 -13.42 -8.90 -7.95
C THR A 36 -11.99 -9.39 -8.19
N GLY A 37 -11.64 -9.60 -9.46
CA GLY A 37 -10.25 -9.39 -9.90
C GLY A 37 -10.00 -7.89 -10.06
N LEU A 38 -9.33 -7.25 -9.09
CA LEU A 38 -8.71 -5.95 -9.32
C LEU A 38 -7.83 -6.09 -10.58
N PRO A 39 -7.93 -5.19 -11.57
CA PRO A 39 -7.05 -5.26 -12.73
C PRO A 39 -5.60 -5.23 -12.24
N PRO A 40 -4.71 -6.10 -12.76
CA PRO A 40 -3.29 -5.99 -12.45
C PRO A 40 -2.85 -4.58 -12.81
N VAL A 41 -2.48 -3.78 -11.80
CA VAL A 41 -1.89 -2.47 -12.03
C VAL A 41 -0.59 -2.74 -12.79
N PRO A 42 -0.40 -2.17 -13.98
CA PRO A 42 0.83 -2.37 -14.72
C PRO A 42 1.99 -1.93 -13.82
N GLN A 43 2.84 -2.87 -13.42
CA GLN A 43 4.14 -2.55 -12.84
C GLN A 43 4.95 -1.91 -13.97
N GLN A 44 4.85 -0.60 -14.08
CA GLN A 44 5.75 0.18 -14.92
C GLN A 44 7.14 -0.05 -14.34
N ALA A 45 8.01 -0.70 -15.11
CA ALA A 45 9.42 -0.79 -14.79
C ALA A 45 9.94 0.66 -14.75
N VAL A 46 10.09 1.20 -13.54
CA VAL A 46 10.68 2.51 -13.33
C VAL A 46 12.17 2.32 -13.47
N ASP A 47 12.76 3.00 -14.46
CA ASP A 47 14.22 3.07 -14.52
C ASP A 47 14.71 3.98 -13.39
N VAL A 48 15.40 3.40 -12.41
CA VAL A 48 15.97 4.08 -11.26
C VAL A 48 17.49 4.00 -11.36
N SER A 49 18.11 5.16 -11.53
CA SER A 49 19.57 5.30 -11.58
C SER A 49 20.22 5.01 -10.22
N ASP A 50 21.50 4.64 -10.22
CA ASP A 50 22.25 4.39 -8.98
C ASP A 50 22.31 5.61 -8.06
N GLN A 51 22.45 6.82 -8.64
CA GLN A 51 22.40 8.07 -7.88
C GLN A 51 21.04 8.27 -7.19
N GLN A 52 19.94 7.95 -7.87
CA GLN A 52 18.60 8.02 -7.26
C GLN A 52 18.44 6.99 -6.14
N ILE A 53 19.05 5.81 -6.28
CA ILE A 53 19.04 4.77 -5.24
C ILE A 53 19.81 5.22 -4.00
N GLU A 54 21.00 5.79 -4.17
CA GLU A 54 21.79 6.34 -3.06
C GLU A 54 21.04 7.46 -2.34
N THR A 55 20.47 8.40 -3.09
CA THR A 55 19.68 9.49 -2.50
C THR A 55 18.42 8.96 -1.81
N PHE A 56 17.75 7.96 -2.39
CA PHE A 56 16.58 7.32 -1.78
C PHE A 56 16.95 6.59 -0.49
N ALA A 57 18.07 5.86 -0.46
CA ALA A 57 18.56 5.17 0.73
C ALA A 57 18.79 6.17 1.88
N LYS A 58 19.48 7.28 1.60
CA LYS A 58 19.66 8.38 2.56
C LYS A 58 18.33 8.98 3.03
N ALA A 59 17.42 9.27 2.10
CA ALA A 59 16.09 9.78 2.45
C ALA A 59 15.33 8.83 3.38
N GLN A 60 15.38 7.53 3.09
CA GLN A 60 14.70 6.51 3.87
C GLN A 60 15.22 6.42 5.30
N GLU A 61 16.54 6.52 5.50
CA GLU A 61 17.14 6.59 6.85
C GLU A 61 16.60 7.78 7.63
N ARG A 62 16.61 8.98 7.03
CA ARG A 62 16.07 10.19 7.66
C ARG A 62 14.59 10.05 8.02
N VAL A 63 13.78 9.49 7.11
CA VAL A 63 12.35 9.26 7.34
C VAL A 63 12.11 8.29 8.49
N VAL A 64 12.89 7.20 8.58
CA VAL A 64 12.80 6.24 9.68
C VAL A 64 13.17 6.90 11.01
N GLU A 65 14.27 7.66 11.05
CA GLU A 65 14.69 8.38 12.26
C GLU A 65 13.62 9.36 12.75
N ILE A 66 13.01 10.12 11.84
CA ILE A 66 11.94 11.07 12.18
C ILE A 66 10.72 10.33 12.73
N GLY A 67 10.33 9.22 12.09
CA GLY A 67 9.24 8.37 12.58
C GLY A 67 9.51 7.84 13.99
N GLN A 68 10.73 7.38 14.27
CA GLN A 68 11.14 6.92 15.59
C GLN A 68 11.12 8.04 16.62
N LYS A 69 11.68 9.21 16.29
CA LYS A 69 11.68 10.42 17.14
C LYS A 69 10.27 10.80 17.60
N TRP A 70 9.32 10.91 16.67
CA TRP A 70 7.95 11.29 17.01
C TRP A 70 7.20 10.20 17.76
N ASN A 71 7.44 8.93 17.42
CA ASN A 71 6.88 7.80 18.17
C ASN A 71 7.37 7.79 19.62
N GLN A 72 8.65 8.09 19.85
CA GLN A 72 9.21 8.22 21.19
C GLN A 72 8.58 9.40 21.94
N GLN A 73 8.49 10.57 21.29
CA GLN A 73 7.88 11.76 21.89
C GLN A 73 6.42 11.56 22.33
N VAL A 74 5.65 10.75 21.59
CA VAL A 74 4.28 10.39 21.98
C VAL A 74 4.28 9.40 23.15
N GLN A 75 5.18 8.42 23.17
CA GLN A 75 5.29 7.44 24.25
C GLN A 75 5.72 8.07 25.58
N GLU A 76 6.61 9.06 25.54
CA GLU A 76 7.11 9.79 26.71
C GLU A 76 6.01 10.61 27.42
N GLN A 77 4.89 10.89 26.76
CA GLN A 77 3.74 11.58 27.35
C GLN A 77 2.90 10.69 28.28
N GLY A 78 3.13 9.38 28.29
CA GLY A 78 2.39 8.41 29.11
C GLY A 78 0.98 8.14 28.59
N GLU A 79 0.08 9.11 28.73
CA GLU A 79 -1.32 9.04 28.26
C GLU A 79 -1.63 10.18 27.27
N PRO A 80 -1.04 10.15 26.05
CA PRO A 80 -1.27 11.19 25.06
C PRO A 80 -2.73 11.22 24.60
N SER A 81 -3.31 12.41 24.48
CA SER A 81 -4.65 12.56 23.95
C SER A 81 -4.71 12.22 22.45
N PRO A 82 -5.90 11.92 21.90
CA PRO A 82 -6.06 11.78 20.46
C PRO A 82 -5.62 13.01 19.66
N GLU A 83 -5.67 14.21 20.26
CA GLU A 83 -5.19 15.44 19.63
C GLU A 83 -3.66 15.49 19.57
N ASP A 84 -2.97 15.09 20.64
CA ASP A 84 -1.51 15.06 20.69
C ASP A 84 -0.95 14.09 19.66
N ILE A 85 -1.57 12.91 19.53
CA ILE A 85 -1.20 11.91 18.53
C ILE A 85 -1.39 12.47 17.10
N ARG A 86 -2.49 13.21 16.85
CA ARG A 86 -2.72 13.84 15.55
C ARG A 86 -1.65 14.90 15.23
N LYS A 87 -1.37 15.80 16.18
CA LYS A 87 -0.34 16.85 16.02
C LYS A 87 1.04 16.24 15.77
N ALA A 88 1.42 15.23 16.55
CA ALA A 88 2.69 14.53 16.37
C ALA A 88 2.82 13.90 14.97
N ARG A 89 1.75 13.28 14.45
CA ARG A 89 1.75 12.72 13.09
C ARG A 89 1.89 13.77 12.01
N GLU A 90 1.20 14.91 12.17
CA GLU A 90 1.29 16.01 11.20
C GLU A 90 2.68 16.64 11.17
N SER A 91 3.26 16.89 12.35
CA SER A 91 4.64 17.38 12.47
C SER A 91 5.67 16.38 11.94
N ALA A 92 5.49 15.07 12.21
CA ALA A 92 6.34 14.03 11.65
C ALA A 92 6.27 14.04 10.12
N HIS A 93 5.08 14.15 9.54
CA HIS A 93 4.90 14.20 8.09
C HIS A 93 5.61 15.40 7.46
N GLN A 94 5.45 16.59 8.06
CA GLN A 94 6.14 17.80 7.60
C GLN A 94 7.67 17.65 7.67
N GLU A 95 8.19 17.12 8.79
CA GLU A 95 9.63 16.91 8.97
C GLU A 95 10.17 15.86 7.98
N MET A 96 9.41 14.80 7.69
CA MET A 96 9.76 13.79 6.69
C MET A 96 9.84 14.39 5.28
N VAL A 97 8.88 15.24 4.89
CA VAL A 97 8.90 15.94 3.59
C VAL A 97 10.16 16.79 3.46
N ILE A 98 10.46 17.61 4.47
CA ILE A 98 11.66 18.45 4.49
C ILE A 98 12.92 17.60 4.39
N ALA A 99 12.98 16.45 5.08
CA ALA A 99 14.15 15.58 5.05
C ALA A 99 14.39 14.93 3.69
N VAL A 100 13.32 14.54 2.99
CA VAL A 100 13.40 14.02 1.62
C VAL A 100 13.93 15.10 0.67
N GLU A 101 13.39 16.32 0.76
CA GLU A 101 13.84 17.45 -0.07
C GLU A 101 15.29 17.87 0.23
N ALA A 102 15.70 17.81 1.51
CA ALA A 102 17.04 18.18 1.95
C ALA A 102 18.15 17.29 1.38
N VAL A 103 17.85 16.04 1.01
CA VAL A 103 18.82 15.16 0.32
C VAL A 103 18.81 15.34 -1.20
N GLY A 104 18.01 16.29 -1.71
CA GLY A 104 17.90 16.58 -3.14
C GLY A 104 16.94 15.68 -3.91
N MET A 105 15.98 15.05 -3.21
CA MET A 105 14.93 14.22 -3.82
C MET A 105 13.57 14.89 -3.65
N SER A 106 12.73 14.87 -4.68
CA SER A 106 11.35 15.32 -4.54
C SER A 106 10.50 14.28 -3.79
N VAL A 107 9.45 14.72 -3.10
CA VAL A 107 8.49 13.79 -2.45
C VAL A 107 7.84 12.84 -3.46
N GLU A 108 7.59 13.33 -4.68
CA GLU A 108 7.05 12.52 -5.77
C GLU A 108 8.03 11.41 -6.19
N ASP A 109 9.31 11.74 -6.39
CA ASP A 109 10.35 10.77 -6.72
C ASP A 109 10.53 9.74 -5.61
N TYR A 110 10.54 10.18 -4.36
CA TYR A 110 10.62 9.29 -3.20
C TYR A 110 9.48 8.28 -3.21
N ASN A 111 8.23 8.73 -3.37
CA ASN A 111 7.07 7.85 -3.39
C ASN A 111 7.09 6.90 -4.59
N ARG A 112 7.47 7.39 -5.78
CA ARG A 112 7.61 6.58 -6.99
C ARG A 112 8.63 5.46 -6.80
N ILE A 113 9.81 5.78 -6.27
CA ILE A 113 10.87 4.80 -6.00
C ILE A 113 10.43 3.84 -4.89
N ALA A 114 9.77 4.32 -3.83
CA ALA A 114 9.26 3.47 -2.77
C ALA A 114 8.26 2.41 -3.28
N MET A 115 7.37 2.78 -4.20
CA MET A 115 6.46 1.83 -4.86
C MET A 115 7.22 0.84 -5.75
N ALA A 116 8.19 1.31 -6.53
CA ALA A 116 9.01 0.45 -7.39
C ALA A 116 9.78 -0.58 -6.56
N VAL A 117 10.39 -0.15 -5.45
CA VAL A 117 11.12 -1.01 -4.51
C VAL A 117 10.20 -2.10 -3.94
N GLN A 118 8.92 -1.83 -3.66
CA GLN A 118 8.01 -2.88 -3.16
C GLN A 118 7.74 -3.98 -4.20
N GLY A 119 7.72 -3.64 -5.49
CA GLY A 119 7.40 -4.56 -6.57
C GLY A 119 8.60 -5.22 -7.26
N ASP A 120 9.83 -4.75 -7.00
CA ASP A 120 11.05 -5.19 -7.68
C ASP A 120 12.11 -5.69 -6.69
N PRO A 121 12.29 -7.02 -6.56
CA PRO A 121 13.28 -7.62 -5.65
C PRO A 121 14.74 -7.25 -5.95
N ASP A 122 15.09 -6.97 -7.20
CA ASP A 122 16.46 -6.58 -7.55
C ASP A 122 16.70 -5.11 -7.20
N LEU A 123 15.70 -4.25 -7.38
CA LEU A 123 15.76 -2.89 -6.87
C LEU A 123 15.84 -2.86 -5.32
N GLN A 124 15.15 -3.76 -4.62
CA GLN A 124 15.29 -3.92 -3.17
C GLN A 124 16.74 -4.21 -2.76
N LYS A 125 17.42 -5.13 -3.46
CA LYS A 125 18.83 -5.45 -3.18
C LYS A 125 19.75 -4.27 -3.47
N ARG A 126 19.50 -3.52 -4.55
CA ARG A 126 20.28 -2.32 -4.88
C ARG A 126 20.15 -1.26 -3.80
N VAL A 127 18.93 -0.97 -3.34
CA VAL A 127 18.69 -0.07 -2.20
C VAL A 127 19.37 -0.57 -0.92
N GLN A 128 19.25 -1.86 -0.60
CA GLN A 128 19.92 -2.44 0.57
C GLN A 128 21.45 -2.33 0.51
N SER A 129 22.05 -2.42 -0.68
CA SER A 129 23.50 -2.31 -0.87
C SER A 129 24.00 -0.86 -0.85
N ALA A 130 23.09 0.12 -0.99
CA ALA A 130 23.41 1.55 -1.01
C ALA A 130 23.26 2.23 0.36
N ARG A 131 22.82 1.48 1.38
CA ARG A 131 22.75 1.92 2.79
C ARG A 131 24.08 1.66 3.50
#